data_AF-A0A964QZL3-F1
#
_entry.id   AF-A0A964QZL3-F1
#
_cell.length_a   1.000
_cell.length_b   1.000
_cell.length_c   1.000
_cell.angle_alpha   90.00
_cell.angle_beta   90.00
_cell.angle_gamma   90.00
#
_symmetry.space_group_name_H-M   'P 1'
#
loop_
_entity.id
_entity.type
_entity.pdbx_description
1 polymer ?
#
loop_
_entity_poly.entity_id
_entity_poly.type
_entity_poly.pdbx_seq_one_letter_code
_entity_poly.pdbx_strand_id
1 'polypeptide(L)'
;MARPGIFLNPRFSAGLGKLSSAEIERVEAALQVIPDCFGRPHVHSGISIRRLRKNVFECRAGLKLRLLFRENAGALEFFLVGDHEEVRAWLRNC
;
A
#
# COMPACT_ATOMS: atom_id res chain seq x y z
N MET A 1 17.91 -8.40 6.91
CA MET A 1 17.31 -7.24 6.20
C MET A 1 16.66 -6.36 7.25
N ALA A 2 16.99 -5.07 7.30
CA ALA A 2 16.36 -4.13 8.24
C ALA A 2 14.88 -3.96 7.89
N ARG A 3 14.02 -3.73 8.90
CA ARG A 3 12.61 -3.37 8.68
C ARG A 3 12.57 -2.06 7.90
N PRO A 4 11.98 -2.01 6.69
CA PRO A 4 11.98 -0.80 5.90
C PRO A 4 11.11 0.28 6.57
N GLY A 5 11.51 1.54 6.42
CA GLY A 5 10.68 2.67 6.84
C GLY A 5 9.42 2.79 5.98
N ILE A 6 8.39 3.44 6.50
CA ILE A 6 7.21 3.83 5.74
C ILE A 6 7.32 5.32 5.38
N PHE A 7 7.12 5.64 4.11
CA PHE A 7 6.99 7.01 3.66
C PHE A 7 5.64 7.20 2.97
N LEU A 8 4.82 8.12 3.48
CA LEU A 8 3.54 8.47 2.86
C LEU A 8 3.76 9.70 1.99
N ASN A 9 3.64 9.54 0.68
CA ASN A 9 3.78 10.69 -0.20
C ASN A 9 2.55 11.63 -0.06
N PRO A 10 2.66 12.91 -0.49
CA PRO A 10 1.55 13.86 -0.36
C PRO A 10 0.25 13.43 -1.05
N ARG A 11 0.34 12.70 -2.18
CA ARG A 11 -0.83 12.18 -2.90
C ARG A 11 -1.55 11.10 -2.11
N PHE A 12 -0.82 10.25 -1.40
CA PHE A 12 -1.36 9.24 -0.51
C PHE A 12 -2.06 9.90 0.67
N SER A 13 -1.41 10.87 1.33
CA SER A 13 -2.01 11.64 2.42
C SER A 13 -3.29 12.36 1.99
N ALA A 14 -3.33 12.94 0.80
CA ALA A 14 -4.54 13.54 0.24
C ALA A 14 -5.64 12.52 -0.03
N GLY A 15 -5.29 11.29 -0.41
CA GLY A 15 -6.24 10.17 -0.55
C GLY A 15 -6.83 9.74 0.80
N LEU A 16 -6.02 9.69 1.85
CA LEU A 16 -6.49 9.38 3.22
C LEU A 16 -7.56 10.37 3.68
N GLY A 17 -7.42 11.66 3.36
CA GLY A 17 -8.41 12.68 3.73
C GLY A 17 -9.82 12.46 3.17
N LYS A 18 -10.02 11.52 2.25
CA LYS A 18 -11.32 11.15 1.66
C LYS A 18 -11.96 9.92 2.30
N LEU A 19 -11.24 9.23 3.19
CA LEU A 19 -11.68 7.98 3.78
C LEU A 19 -12.49 8.20 5.05
N SER A 20 -13.40 7.28 5.34
CA SER A 20 -14.05 7.21 6.64
C SER A 20 -13.08 6.75 7.73
N SER A 21 -13.39 7.00 9.00
CA SER A 21 -12.53 6.56 10.12
C SER A 21 -12.27 5.05 10.11
N ALA A 22 -13.30 4.24 9.82
CA ALA A 22 -13.15 2.79 9.72
C ALA A 22 -12.25 2.36 8.54
N GLU A 23 -12.21 3.15 7.47
CA GLU A 23 -11.29 2.91 6.36
C GLU A 23 -9.85 3.30 6.74
N ILE A 24 -9.66 4.43 7.42
CA ILE A 24 -8.37 4.84 7.98
C ILE A 24 -7.79 3.76 8.89
N GLU A 25 -8.57 3.23 9.83
CA GLU A 25 -8.12 2.16 10.73
C GLU A 25 -7.61 0.93 9.96
N ARG A 26 -8.27 0.55 8.86
CA ARG A 26 -7.81 -0.57 8.00
C ARG A 26 -6.52 -0.24 7.27
N VAL A 27 -6.35 1.00 6.83
CA VAL A 27 -5.11 1.44 6.20
C VAL A 27 -3.96 1.46 7.20
N GLU A 28 -4.17 1.99 8.40
CA GLU A 28 -3.16 2.00 9.47
C GLU A 28 -2.73 0.59 9.86
N ALA A 29 -3.68 -0.32 10.06
CA ALA A 29 -3.38 -1.73 10.32
C ALA A 29 -2.55 -2.36 9.19
N ALA A 30 -2.86 -2.02 7.93
CA ALA A 30 -2.06 -2.49 6.80
C ALA A 30 -0.63 -1.93 6.81
N LEU A 31 -0.46 -0.63 7.07
CA LEU A 31 0.83 0.05 7.13
C LEU A 31 1.73 -0.49 8.25
N GLN A 32 1.16 -0.90 9.37
CA GLN A 32 1.92 -1.48 10.50
C GLN A 32 2.55 -2.84 10.16
N VAL A 33 1.87 -3.65 9.33
CA VAL A 33 2.23 -5.05 9.09
C VAL A 33 3.10 -5.21 7.83
N ILE A 34 2.92 -4.38 6.81
CA ILE A 34 3.63 -4.51 5.52
C ILE A 34 5.16 -4.54 5.65
N PRO A 35 5.82 -3.69 6.46
CA PRO A 35 7.28 -3.72 6.62
C PRO A 35 7.83 -5.07 7.06
N ASP A 36 7.05 -5.84 7.84
CA ASP A 36 7.48 -7.14 8.35
C ASP A 36 7.27 -8.26 7.32
N CYS A 37 6.43 -8.03 6.32
CA CYS A 37 5.99 -9.04 5.35
C CYS A 37 6.61 -8.85 3.96
N PHE A 38 6.95 -7.61 3.60
CA PHE A 38 7.48 -7.30 2.28
C PHE A 38 8.79 -8.06 2.03
N GLY A 39 8.87 -8.75 0.88
CA GLY A 39 10.00 -9.63 0.53
C GLY A 39 10.00 -10.99 1.24
N ARG A 40 8.99 -11.31 2.07
CA ARG A 40 8.89 -12.57 2.83
C ARG A 40 7.59 -13.32 2.51
N PRO A 41 7.51 -14.01 1.36
CA PRO A 41 6.26 -14.60 0.85
C PRO A 41 5.64 -15.69 1.73
N HIS A 42 6.39 -16.25 2.69
CA HIS A 42 5.93 -17.30 3.59
C HIS A 42 5.33 -16.78 4.91
N VAL A 43 5.34 -15.45 5.14
CA VAL A 43 4.74 -14.85 6.34
C VAL A 43 3.23 -14.68 6.12
N HIS A 44 2.43 -15.48 6.83
CA HIS A 44 0.97 -15.38 6.81
C HIS A 44 0.52 -14.21 7.68
N SER A 45 0.42 -13.02 7.09
CA SER A 45 0.08 -11.79 7.82
C SER A 45 -1.36 -11.31 7.61
N GLY A 46 -2.15 -12.03 6.81
CA GLY A 46 -3.46 -11.57 6.37
C GLY A 46 -3.42 -10.46 5.32
N ILE A 47 -2.24 -9.94 4.97
CA ILE A 47 -2.05 -8.93 3.93
C ILE A 47 -1.57 -9.59 2.64
N SER A 48 -2.41 -9.49 1.61
CA SER A 48 -2.01 -9.88 0.26
C SER A 48 -1.18 -8.75 -0.36
N ILE A 49 0.08 -9.04 -0.68
CA ILE A 49 0.96 -8.16 -1.45
C ILE A 49 1.10 -8.73 -2.87
N ARG A 50 0.81 -7.91 -3.88
CA ARG A 50 0.92 -8.29 -5.30
C ARG A 50 1.82 -7.31 -6.03
N ARG A 51 2.80 -7.81 -6.78
CA ARG A 51 3.55 -6.99 -7.73
C ARG A 51 2.66 -6.68 -8.95
N LEU A 52 2.47 -5.41 -9.27
CA LEU A 52 1.66 -4.98 -10.42
C LEU A 52 2.51 -4.74 -11.67
N ARG A 53 3.65 -4.05 -11.50
CA ARG A 53 4.61 -3.74 -12.59
C ARG A 53 5.94 -3.26 -12.01
N LYS A 54 7.06 -3.51 -12.67
CA LYS A 54 8.41 -3.03 -12.26
C LYS A 54 8.61 -3.08 -10.73
N ASN A 55 8.72 -1.95 -10.04
CA ASN A 55 8.89 -1.82 -8.60
C ASN A 55 7.61 -1.37 -7.87
N VAL A 56 6.44 -1.55 -8.49
CA VAL A 56 5.15 -1.14 -7.96
C VAL A 56 4.39 -2.35 -7.45
N PHE A 57 3.93 -2.23 -6.23
CA PHE A 57 3.24 -3.25 -5.48
C PHE A 57 1.88 -2.72 -5.02
N GLU A 58 0.94 -3.64 -4.93
CA GLU A 58 -0.38 -3.46 -4.32
C GLU A 58 -0.44 -4.24 -3.02
N CYS A 59 -1.09 -3.67 -2.02
CA CYS A 59 -1.68 -4.46 -0.94
C CYS A 59 -3.13 -4.06 -0.68
N ARG A 60 -3.91 -4.93 -0.04
CA ARG A 60 -5.31 -4.69 0.28
C ARG A 60 -5.50 -4.28 1.75
N ALA A 61 -6.32 -3.26 1.97
CA ALA A 61 -6.79 -2.83 3.29
C ALA A 61 -8.30 -3.12 3.39
N GLY A 62 -8.65 -4.38 3.64
CA GLY A 62 -10.03 -4.86 3.54
C GLY A 62 -10.44 -5.21 2.09
N LEU A 63 -11.75 -5.22 1.83
CA LEU A 63 -12.30 -5.72 0.55
C LEU A 63 -12.18 -4.72 -0.61
N LYS A 64 -12.28 -3.42 -0.31
CA LYS A 64 -12.41 -2.37 -1.33
C LYS A 64 -11.10 -1.60 -1.54
N LEU A 65 -10.39 -1.28 -0.46
CA LEU A 65 -9.22 -0.42 -0.53
C LEU A 65 -7.96 -1.17 -0.94
N ARG A 66 -7.22 -0.51 -1.83
CA ARG A 66 -5.94 -0.92 -2.38
C ARG A 66 -4.94 0.19 -2.15
N LEU A 67 -3.77 -0.18 -1.66
CA LEU A 67 -2.67 0.72 -1.43
C LEU A 67 -1.58 0.38 -2.44
N LEU A 68 -1.13 1.37 -3.20
CA LEU A 68 0.01 1.23 -4.08
C LEU A 68 1.25 1.82 -3.43
N PHE A 69 2.32 1.05 -3.48
CA PHE A 69 3.61 1.44 -2.96
C PHE A 69 4.76 0.93 -3.81
N ARG A 70 5.94 1.50 -3.60
CA ARG A 70 7.20 1.05 -4.18
C ARG A 70 8.28 1.03 -3.13
N GLU A 71 9.26 0.14 -3.32
CA GLU A 71 10.50 0.24 -2.57
C GLU A 71 11.37 1.36 -3.16
N ASN A 72 11.85 2.24 -2.29
CA ASN A 72 12.78 3.31 -2.62
C ASN A 72 13.79 3.50 -1.47
N ALA A 73 15.08 3.28 -1.74
CA ALA A 73 16.19 3.49 -0.80
C ALA A 73 15.98 2.86 0.60
N GLY A 74 15.43 1.65 0.67
CA GLY A 74 15.17 0.95 1.94
C GLY A 74 13.90 1.40 2.67
N ALA A 75 13.07 2.24 2.05
CA ALA A 75 11.74 2.60 2.52
C ALA A 75 10.66 2.10 1.55
N LEU A 76 9.45 1.89 2.08
CA LEU A 76 8.26 1.65 1.30
C LEU A 76 7.51 2.97 1.15
N GLU A 77 7.57 3.55 -0.04
CA GLU A 77 6.86 4.76 -0.39
C GLU A 77 5.46 4.42 -0.89
N PHE A 78 4.45 4.83 -0.13
CA PHE A 78 3.05 4.73 -0.48
C PHE A 78 2.62 5.97 -1.26
N PHE A 79 1.96 5.77 -2.40
CA PHE A 79 1.65 6.87 -3.32
C PHE A 79 0.21 6.89 -3.85
N LEU A 80 -0.56 5.84 -3.61
CA LEU A 80 -1.99 5.82 -3.90
C LEU A 80 -2.73 4.98 -2.86
N VAL A 81 -3.84 5.50 -2.34
CA VAL A 81 -4.89 4.75 -1.66
C VAL A 81 -6.17 4.99 -2.44
N GLY A 82 -6.89 3.91 -2.74
CA GLY A 82 -8.12 4.01 -3.51
C GLY A 82 -8.75 2.66 -3.75
N ASP A 83 -9.80 2.63 -4.54
CA ASP A 83 -10.47 1.40 -4.94
C ASP A 83 -9.81 0.71 -6.15
N HIS A 84 -10.47 -0.33 -6.65
CA HIS A 84 -10.02 -1.06 -7.83
C HIS A 84 -10.00 -0.22 -9.11
N GLU A 85 -10.96 0.69 -9.30
CA GLU A 85 -11.04 1.52 -10.50
C GLU A 85 -9.99 2.64 -10.47
N GLU A 86 -9.72 3.22 -9.31
CA GLU A 86 -8.63 4.18 -9.13
C GLU A 86 -7.26 3.55 -9.40
N VAL A 87 -7.02 2.32 -8.91
CA VAL A 87 -5.81 1.55 -9.22
C VAL A 87 -5.70 1.25 -10.71
N ARG A 88 -6.79 0.82 -11.35
CA ARG A 88 -6.82 0.58 -12.81
C ARG A 88 -6.55 1.85 -13.61
N ALA A 89 -7.15 2.98 -13.20
CA ALA A 89 -6.92 4.28 -13.83
C ALA A 89 -5.45 4.69 -13.71
N TRP A 90 -4.84 4.51 -12.53
CA TRP A 90 -3.43 4.77 -12.33
C TRP A 90 -2.53 3.88 -13.22
N LEU A 91 -2.85 2.58 -13.31
CA LEU A 91 -2.08 1.65 -14.16
C LEU A 91 -2.13 1.98 -15.65
N ARG A 92 -3.23 2.58 -16.13
CA ARG A 92 -3.38 3.00 -17.53
C ARG A 92 -2.61 4.29 -17.85
N ASN A 93 -2.47 5.18 -16.86
CA ASN A 93 -1.98 6.54 -17.06
C ASN A 93 -0.51 6.74 -16.64
N CYS A 94 0.24 5.67 -16.44
CA CYS A 94 1.64 5.72 -16.03
C CYS A 94 2.47 4.69 -16.78
#